data_AF-A0A6L3AF52-F1
#
_entry.id   AF-A0A6L3AF52-F1
#
_cell.length_a   1.000
_cell.length_b   1.000
_cell.length_c   1.000
_cell.angle_alpha   90.00
_cell.angle_beta   90.00
_cell.angle_gamma   90.00
#
_symmetry.space_group_name_H-M   'P 1'
#
loop_
_entity.id
_entity.type
_entity.pdbx_description
1 polymer ?
#
loop_
_entity_poly.entity_id
_entity_poly.type
_entity_poly.pdbx_seq_one_letter_code
_entity_poly.pdbx_strand_id
1 'polypeptide(L)' 'MANYITEPERRVPVVAETGVLVVGGGAAGIASSVAAARGGARTMLVERYGTLGGLATNGLIILLLTLDDG' A
#
# COMPACT_ATOMS: atom_id res chain seq x y z
N MET A 1 31.83 3.08 -11.73
CA MET A 1 31.07 2.65 -12.93
C MET A 1 29.81 1.97 -12.45
N ALA A 2 28.64 2.39 -12.93
CA ALA A 2 27.40 1.67 -12.63
C ALA A 2 27.29 0.46 -13.57
N ASN A 3 26.95 -0.71 -13.01
CA ASN A 3 26.66 -1.92 -13.77
C ASN A 3 25.16 -1.99 -14.05
N TYR A 4 24.81 -2.44 -15.25
CA TYR A 4 23.43 -2.62 -15.69
C TYR A 4 23.20 -4.06 -16.16
N ILE A 5 21.95 -4.51 -16.05
CA ILE A 5 21.48 -5.77 -16.64
C ILE A 5 20.50 -5.46 -17.77
N THR A 6 20.47 -6.31 -18.80
CA THR A 6 19.50 -6.23 -19.90
C THR A 6 18.36 -7.21 -19.64
N GLU A 7 17.14 -6.72 -19.53
CA GLU A 7 15.93 -7.53 -19.44
C GLU A 7 15.18 -7.55 -20.80
N PRO A 8 14.47 -8.65 -21.14
CA PRO A 8 13.69 -8.75 -22.38
C PRO A 8 12.46 -7.83 -22.38
N GLU A 9 12.10 -7.32 -23.56
CA GLU A 9 10.88 -6.53 -23.71
C GLU A 9 9.63 -7.35 -23.40
N ARG A 10 8.64 -6.73 -22.73
CA ARG A 10 7.36 -7.37 -22.44
C ARG A 10 6.23 -6.34 -22.40
N ARG A 11 5.07 -6.74 -22.91
CA ARG A 11 3.82 -6.01 -22.75
C ARG A 11 3.11 -6.53 -21.50
N VAL A 12 3.16 -5.75 -20.42
CA VAL A 12 2.49 -6.10 -19.17
C VAL A 12 1.05 -5.60 -19.21
N PRO A 13 0.03 -6.44 -18.93
CA PRO A 13 -1.35 -5.98 -18.90
C PRO A 13 -1.57 -5.02 -17.73
N VAL A 14 -2.34 -3.95 -17.99
CA VAL A 14 -2.82 -3.06 -16.93
C VAL A 14 -3.96 -3.77 -16.20
N VAL A 15 -3.77 -4.04 -14.91
CA VAL A 15 -4.75 -4.77 -14.09
C VAL A 15 -5.89 -3.87 -13.59
N ALA A 16 -5.62 -2.58 -13.42
CA ALA A 16 -6.59 -1.59 -12.97
C ALA A 16 -6.12 -0.16 -13.25
N GLU A 17 -7.07 0.76 -13.40
CA GLU A 17 -6.85 2.21 -13.41
C GLU A 17 -7.65 2.84 -12.27
N THR A 18 -7.04 3.77 -11.54
CA THR A 18 -7.64 4.42 -10.38
C THR A 18 -7.24 5.89 -10.32
N GLY A 19 -8.03 6.72 -9.66
CA GLY A 19 -7.67 8.12 -9.41
C GLY A 19 -6.64 8.26 -8.29
N VAL A 20 -6.73 7.40 -7.27
CA VAL A 20 -5.78 7.30 -6.16
C VAL A 20 -5.43 5.83 -5.93
N LEU A 21 -4.14 5.52 -5.88
CA LEU A 21 -3.60 4.21 -5.48
C LEU A 21 -2.87 4.36 -4.16
N VAL A 22 -3.29 3.62 -3.14
CA VAL A 22 -2.62 3.54 -1.85
C VAL A 22 -1.91 2.17 -1.76
N VAL A 23 -0.62 2.19 -1.44
CA VAL A 23 0.22 1.00 -1.33
C VAL A 23 0.61 0.77 0.13
N GLY A 24 0.19 -0.36 0.69
CA GLY A 24 0.37 -0.74 2.09
C GLY A 24 -0.90 -0.55 2.92
N GLY A 25 -1.41 -1.63 3.50
CA GLY A 25 -2.63 -1.73 4.29
C GLY A 25 -2.44 -1.50 5.78
N GLY A 26 -1.42 -0.74 6.20
CA GLY A 26 -1.25 -0.30 7.59
C GLY A 26 -2.25 0.78 8.01
N ALA A 27 -2.17 1.25 9.26
CA ALA A 27 -3.07 2.28 9.79
C ALA A 27 -3.14 3.54 8.89
N ALA A 28 -1.99 4.08 8.48
CA ALA A 28 -1.91 5.22 7.58
C ALA A 28 -2.49 4.92 6.17
N GLY A 29 -2.27 3.71 5.65
CA GLY A 29 -2.79 3.32 4.34
C GLY A 29 -4.30 3.16 4.32
N ILE A 30 -4.87 2.58 5.38
CA ILE A 30 -6.33 2.48 5.54
C ILE A 30 -6.93 3.87 5.72
N ALA A 31 -6.35 4.71 6.60
CA ALA A 31 -6.84 6.05 6.86
C ALA A 31 -6.83 6.93 5.60
N SER A 32 -5.72 6.94 4.85
CA SER A 32 -5.61 7.70 3.60
C SER A 32 -6.54 7.18 2.49
N SER A 33 -6.72 5.86 2.38
CA SER A 33 -7.66 5.26 1.43
C SER A 33 -9.10 5.68 1.70
N VAL A 34 -9.52 5.64 2.97
CA VAL A 34 -10.87 6.06 3.37
C VAL A 34 -11.06 7.56 3.15
N ALA A 35 -10.06 8.38 3.48
CA ALA A 35 -10.10 9.81 3.25
C ALA A 35 -10.24 10.15 1.76
N ALA A 36 -9.43 9.52 0.90
CA ALA A 36 -9.49 9.72 -0.56
C ALA A 36 -10.85 9.27 -1.14
N ALA A 37 -11.35 8.11 -0.73
CA ALA A 37 -12.66 7.62 -1.16
C ALA A 37 -13.80 8.55 -0.72
N ARG A 38 -13.77 9.05 0.52
CA ARG A 38 -14.73 10.04 1.03
C ARG A 38 -14.64 11.39 0.31
N GLY A 39 -13.47 11.74 -0.20
CA GLY A 39 -13.25 12.89 -1.08
C GLY A 39 -13.77 12.70 -2.51
N GLY A 40 -14.36 11.53 -2.83
CA GLY A 40 -14.95 11.24 -4.15
C GLY A 40 -13.99 10.63 -5.16
N ALA A 41 -12.75 10.32 -4.77
CA ALA A 41 -11.80 9.69 -5.69
C ALA A 41 -12.12 8.20 -5.90
N ARG A 42 -12.04 7.72 -7.15
CA ARG A 42 -11.87 6.28 -7.41
C ARG A 42 -10.56 5.87 -6.76
N THR A 43 -10.65 5.08 -5.70
CA THR A 43 -9.53 4.77 -4.81
C THR A 43 -9.33 3.26 -4.77
N MET A 44 -8.08 2.83 -4.88
CA MET A 44 -7.67 1.43 -4.73
C MET A 44 -6.60 1.34 -3.64
N LEU A 45 -6.79 0.43 -2.69
CA LEU A 45 -5.80 0.06 -1.67
C LEU A 45 -5.24 -1.30 -2.03
N VAL A 46 -3.91 -1.42 -2.08
CA VAL A 46 -3.23 -2.70 -2.29
C VAL A 46 -2.31 -3.02 -1.12
N GLU A 47 -2.34 -4.29 -0.70
CA GLU A 47 -1.51 -4.84 0.36
C GLU A 47 -0.85 -6.10 -0.17
N ARG A 48 0.43 -6.29 0.19
CA ARG A 48 1.24 -7.46 -0.16
C ARG A 48 0.74 -8.72 0.54
N TYR A 49 0.28 -8.59 1.79
CA TYR A 49 -0.17 -9.69 2.61
C TYR A 49 -1.67 -9.99 2.42
N GLY A 50 -2.10 -11.19 2.82
CA GLY A 50 -3.52 -11.56 2.86
C GLY A 50 -4.32 -10.89 3.99
N THR A 51 -3.72 -9.95 4.73
CA THR A 51 -4.28 -9.29 5.91
C THR A 51 -3.93 -7.80 5.91
N LEU A 52 -4.83 -6.99 6.48
CA LEU A 52 -4.61 -5.56 6.73
C LEU A 52 -4.10 -5.31 8.15
N GLY A 53 -3.70 -4.06 8.41
CA GLY A 53 -3.26 -3.54 9.71
C GLY A 53 -1.75 -3.36 9.85
N GLY A 54 -0.95 -3.72 8.83
CA GLY A 54 0.49 -3.47 8.81
C GLY A 54 1.20 -4.06 10.03
N LEU A 55 2.12 -3.33 10.64
CA LEU A 55 2.83 -3.78 11.83
C LEU A 55 1.88 -4.07 13.00
N ALA A 56 0.81 -3.29 13.18
CA ALA A 56 -0.14 -3.50 14.28
C ALA A 56 -0.73 -4.91 14.30
N THR A 57 -0.99 -5.50 13.12
CA THR A 57 -1.51 -6.87 13.00
C THR A 57 -0.39 -7.89 12.76
N ASN A 58 0.52 -7.60 11.84
CA ASN A 58 1.48 -8.58 11.31
C ASN A 58 2.86 -8.52 11.98
N GLY A 59 3.10 -7.53 12.85
CA GLY A 59 4.42 -7.25 13.45
C GLY A 59 4.72 -7.99 14.76
N LEU A 60 3.84 -8.89 15.22
CA LEU A 60 3.98 -9.63 16.49
C LEU A 60 4.28 -8.71 17.70
N ILE A 61 3.70 -7.51 17.69
CA ILE A 61 3.94 -6.49 18.70
C ILE A 61 3.07 -6.77 19.92
N ILE A 62 3.68 -6.96 21.09
CA ILE A 62 2.97 -7.14 22.37
C ILE A 62 2.32 -5.84 22.85
N LEU A 63 2.98 -4.71 22.60
CA LEU A 63 2.51 -3.37 22.93
C LEU A 63 2.72 -2.49 21.70
N LEU A 64 1.60 -2.09 21.08
CA LEU A 64 1.61 -1.00 20.12
C LEU A 64 1.49 0.31 20.91
N LEU A 65 2.63 0.94 21.20
CA LEU A 65 2.63 2.33 21.62
C LEU A 65 2.17 3.20 20.45
N THR A 66 1.52 4.31 20.80
CA THR A 66 0.75 5.28 20.00
C THR A 66 0.52 4.95 18.51
N LEU A 67 -0.74 4.98 18.07
CA LEU A 67 -1.16 4.59 16.71
C LEU A 67 -0.69 5.56 15.60
N ASP A 68 -0.01 6.64 15.98
CA ASP A 68 0.69 7.57 15.10
C ASP A 68 2.16 7.13 14.91
N ASP A 69 2.84 7.78 13.99
CA ASP A 69 4.20 7.50 13.53
C ASP A 69 5.32 7.79 14.55
N GLY A 70 4.95 7.97 15.83
CA GLY A 70 5.83 8.41 16.91
C GLY A 70 5.87 9.92 17.04
#